data_AF-A0A1V5IPX9-F1
#
_entry.id   AF-A0A1V5IPX9-F1
#
_cell.length_a   1.000
_cell.length_b   1.000
_cell.length_c   1.000
_cell.angle_alpha   90.00
_cell.angle_beta   90.00
_cell.angle_gamma   90.00
#
_symmetry.space_group_name_H-M   'P 1'
#
loop_
_entity.id
_entity.type
_entity.pdbx_description
1 polymer ?
#
loop_
_entity_poly.entity_id
_entity_poly.type
_entity_poly.pdbx_seq_one_letter_code
_entity_poly.pdbx_strand_id
1 'polypeptide(L)'
;MPTPATISCRRCGRRVTGEAPRCPECGADPRTGQSAYRGRGSDKARTCQGVGPRLAAQAVDLALLSLLFIVASYAVYLVMAGAGEFAVVGEEPTSLPFWAAFLAGSFLYFWLCEGLWGRTPGKRLFDLRVVRVDGGPAGLRRALVRTALRPVDALPFAYLLGACAVWLTRRRQRLGDLVAGTVVVRPRMVPVDRLADPAARVVPWRAADTALRRSDRARPRDVGAGGRPARDEDVLMENPGRCRRPQRASRTRPRGARSRVPHPDAPLLLLAAALVALVTLGTAYLAPNAGAAPTPPPVWVATPARPARVWVGGDSLGGELVWGLRPLLDDAGVFKTAGFYKESSGICRYDFFDWRKKMTAVTRTPKRHIVCIMLGSNDTQPVWTTAGWIPYGTAAWKTAYGRRVGKLMDLMLERGTRRVYWVGMPIMREKWRNPRMKAVNSIVRAQAGKRPGVRYINVWSLFADKKGRYVAKWRASDGVHFTRAGWQRLSARVYRSVARDWLPTPAASPR
;
A
#
# COMPACT_ATOMS: atom_id res chain seq x y z
N MET A 1 -20.93 51.61 -3.52
CA MET A 1 -19.50 51.77 -3.17
C MET A 1 -18.65 51.19 -4.30
N PRO A 2 -17.65 51.90 -4.85
CA PRO A 2 -16.77 51.33 -5.86
C PRO A 2 -15.97 50.18 -5.25
N THR A 3 -15.93 49.03 -5.94
CA THR A 3 -15.08 47.91 -5.57
C THR A 3 -13.61 48.36 -5.53
N PRO A 4 -12.87 48.15 -4.44
CA PRO A 4 -11.50 48.60 -4.32
C PRO A 4 -10.65 47.96 -5.43
N ALA A 5 -9.89 48.79 -6.16
CA ALA A 5 -9.08 48.34 -7.28
C ALA A 5 -8.09 47.25 -6.82
N THR A 6 -8.07 46.10 -7.50
CA THR A 6 -7.14 45.00 -7.19
C THR A 6 -5.84 45.14 -7.96
N ILE A 7 -4.70 45.07 -7.28
CA ILE A 7 -3.35 45.09 -7.87
C ILE A 7 -2.65 43.74 -7.69
N SER A 8 -1.66 43.45 -8.55
CA SER A 8 -0.77 42.29 -8.40
C SER A 8 0.46 42.70 -7.59
N CYS A 9 0.76 41.99 -6.50
CA CYS A 9 1.95 42.27 -5.69
C CYS A 9 3.23 42.15 -6.53
N ARG A 10 4.05 43.21 -6.60
CA ARG A 10 5.30 43.22 -7.39
C ARG A 10 6.32 42.17 -6.97
N ARG A 11 6.29 41.67 -5.72
CA ARG A 11 7.22 40.65 -5.23
C ARG A 11 6.80 39.21 -5.56
N CYS A 12 5.51 38.88 -5.43
CA CYS A 12 5.04 37.48 -5.50
C CYS A 12 3.87 37.22 -6.46
N GLY A 13 3.34 38.25 -7.11
CA GLY A 13 2.23 38.14 -8.07
C GLY A 13 0.85 37.84 -7.48
N ARG A 14 0.71 37.85 -6.14
CA ARG A 14 -0.59 37.67 -5.47
C ARG A 14 -1.49 38.88 -5.75
N ARG A 15 -2.72 38.66 -6.23
CA ARG A 15 -3.77 39.69 -6.29
C ARG A 15 -4.17 40.11 -4.88
N VAL A 16 -4.14 41.41 -4.62
CA VAL A 16 -4.50 42.06 -3.34
C VAL A 16 -5.26 43.35 -3.63
N THR A 17 -5.96 43.90 -2.65
CA THR A 17 -6.56 45.23 -2.76
C THR A 17 -5.45 46.29 -2.86
N GLY A 18 -5.66 47.34 -3.66
CA GLY A 18 -4.68 48.41 -3.87
C GLY A 18 -4.29 49.14 -2.59
N GLU A 19 -5.22 49.19 -1.63
CA GLU A 19 -5.04 49.79 -0.31
C GLU A 19 -4.43 48.85 0.73
N ALA A 20 -4.18 47.57 0.39
CA ALA A 20 -3.62 46.62 1.34
C ALA A 20 -2.23 47.07 1.83
N PRO A 21 -2.02 47.28 3.14
CA PRO A 21 -0.74 47.76 3.65
C PRO A 21 0.39 46.75 3.40
N ARG A 22 0.09 45.45 3.36
CA ARG A 22 1.05 44.38 3.08
C ARG A 22 0.43 43.24 2.29
N CYS A 23 1.24 42.58 1.48
CA CYS A 23 0.85 41.33 0.83
C CYS A 23 0.71 40.21 1.89
N PRO A 24 -0.45 39.54 2.01
CA PRO A 24 -0.65 38.48 3.00
C PRO A 24 0.25 37.26 2.72
N GLU A 25 0.71 37.12 1.49
CA GLU A 25 1.57 36.01 1.07
C GLU A 25 3.03 36.24 1.48
N CYS A 26 3.68 37.23 0.86
CA CYS A 26 5.11 37.48 1.00
C CYS A 26 5.46 38.52 2.06
N GLY A 27 4.48 39.25 2.61
CA GLY A 27 4.69 40.28 3.63
C GLY A 27 5.31 41.58 3.11
N ALA A 28 5.60 41.70 1.81
CA ALA A 28 6.11 42.91 1.19
C ALA A 28 4.98 43.91 0.88
N ASP A 29 5.35 45.18 0.69
CA ASP A 29 4.45 46.17 0.10
C ASP A 29 4.03 45.68 -1.31
N PRO A 30 2.73 45.54 -1.59
CA PRO A 30 2.26 45.09 -2.90
C PRO A 30 2.71 45.97 -4.08
N ARG A 31 2.87 47.27 -3.85
CA ARG A 31 3.16 48.28 -4.88
C ARG A 31 4.64 48.35 -5.21
N THR A 32 5.52 48.29 -4.21
CA THR A 32 6.97 48.39 -4.42
C THR A 32 7.65 47.02 -4.44
N GLY A 33 7.02 45.99 -3.88
CA GLY A 33 7.63 44.68 -3.67
C GLY A 33 8.69 44.66 -2.56
N GLN A 34 8.94 45.79 -1.88
CA GLN A 34 9.94 45.89 -0.83
C GLN A 34 9.44 45.32 0.50
N SER A 35 10.33 44.68 1.23
CA SER A 35 10.04 44.11 2.54
C SER A 35 10.39 45.10 3.65
N ALA A 36 9.39 45.52 4.42
CA ALA A 36 9.61 46.33 5.62
C ALA A 36 10.37 45.59 6.74
N TYR A 37 10.57 44.27 6.61
CA TYR A 37 11.38 43.52 7.57
C TYR A 37 12.87 43.63 7.31
N ARG A 38 13.27 43.92 6.05
CA ARG A 38 14.68 43.90 5.64
C ARG A 38 15.55 44.85 6.47
N GLY A 39 15.01 45.99 6.90
CA GLY A 39 15.68 46.94 7.79
C GLY A 39 15.94 46.42 9.22
N ARG A 40 15.34 45.29 9.61
CA ARG A 40 15.60 44.58 10.89
C ARG A 40 16.54 43.39 10.72
N GLY A 41 17.36 43.37 9.67
CA GLY A 41 18.32 42.29 9.40
C GLY A 41 17.69 40.93 9.04
N SER A 42 16.38 40.86 8.84
CA SER A 42 15.66 39.63 8.47
C SER A 42 14.60 39.86 7.40
N ASP A 43 14.30 38.86 6.58
CA ASP A 43 13.23 38.95 5.57
C ASP A 43 12.44 37.64 5.48
N LYS A 44 11.19 37.75 5.01
CA LYS A 44 10.29 36.61 4.83
C LYS A 44 10.67 35.84 3.56
N ALA A 45 11.08 34.59 3.74
CA ALA A 45 11.49 33.70 2.67
C ALA A 45 10.70 32.38 2.69
N ARG A 46 10.65 31.70 1.55
CA ARG A 46 10.01 30.39 1.41
C ARG A 46 11.02 29.30 1.69
N THR A 47 10.92 28.67 2.85
CA THR A 47 11.86 27.63 3.30
C THR A 47 11.34 26.23 2.93
N CYS A 48 12.19 25.38 2.35
CA CYS A 48 11.83 24.02 1.97
C CYS A 48 11.55 23.15 3.21
N GLN A 49 10.42 22.45 3.19
CA GLN A 49 9.92 21.70 4.34
C GLN A 49 10.25 20.21 4.25
N GLY A 50 10.65 19.65 5.39
CA GLY A 50 11.01 18.25 5.54
C GLY A 50 9.79 17.36 5.77
N VAL A 51 10.04 16.11 6.17
CA VAL A 51 9.04 15.06 6.29
C VAL A 51 7.95 15.41 7.33
N GLY A 52 8.31 15.90 8.52
CA GLY A 52 7.35 16.15 9.62
C GLY A 52 6.15 17.03 9.25
N PRO A 53 6.34 18.30 8.83
CA PRO A 53 5.23 19.18 8.44
C PRO A 53 4.40 18.61 7.28
N ARG A 54 5.05 17.91 6.34
CA ARG A 54 4.37 17.26 5.21
C ARG A 54 3.47 16.11 5.69
N LEU A 55 3.94 15.30 6.64
CA LEU A 55 3.15 14.22 7.25
C LEU A 55 1.96 14.77 8.03
N ALA A 56 2.15 15.83 8.82
CA ALA A 56 1.05 16.47 9.55
C ALA A 56 -0.04 16.99 8.61
N ALA A 57 0.35 17.69 7.54
CA ALA A 57 -0.59 18.13 6.51
C ALA A 57 -1.29 16.95 5.81
N GLN A 58 -0.55 15.89 5.50
CA GLN A 58 -1.08 14.69 4.86
C GLN A 58 -2.07 13.93 5.77
N ALA A 59 -1.85 13.91 7.09
CA ALA A 59 -2.75 13.29 8.05
C ALA A 59 -4.09 14.04 8.11
N VAL A 60 -4.06 15.37 8.10
CA VAL A 60 -5.27 16.21 8.04
C VAL A 60 -6.02 16.02 6.72
N ASP A 61 -5.30 16.01 5.60
CA ASP A 61 -5.90 15.74 4.28
C ASP A 61 -6.53 14.34 4.22
N LEU A 62 -5.88 13.33 4.81
CA LEU A 62 -6.40 11.97 4.85
C LEU A 62 -7.64 11.88 5.73
N ALA A 63 -7.63 12.48 6.93
CA ALA A 63 -8.79 12.51 7.81
C ALA A 63 -10.00 13.18 7.14
N LEU A 64 -9.78 14.31 6.44
CA LEU A 64 -10.83 14.99 5.68
C LEU A 64 -11.38 14.12 4.56
N LEU A 65 -10.51 13.51 3.75
CA LEU A 65 -10.92 12.61 2.66
C LEU A 65 -11.67 11.38 3.19
N SER A 66 -11.21 10.79 4.29
CA SER A 66 -11.85 9.65 4.93
C SER A 66 -13.24 10.02 5.46
N LEU A 67 -13.39 11.18 6.10
CA LEU A 67 -14.69 11.65 6.58
C LEU A 67 -15.67 11.87 5.42
N LEU A 68 -15.24 12.59 4.38
CA LEU A 68 -16.07 12.83 3.19
C LEU A 68 -16.48 11.52 2.51
N PHE A 69 -15.55 10.57 2.42
CA PHE A 69 -15.82 9.27 1.84
C PHE A 69 -16.81 8.45 2.68
N ILE A 70 -16.70 8.47 4.01
CA ILE A 70 -17.65 7.80 4.91
C ILE A 70 -19.04 8.40 4.75
N VAL A 71 -19.15 9.74 4.77
CA VAL A 71 -20.43 10.44 4.61
C VAL A 71 -21.05 10.12 3.25
N ALA A 72 -20.27 10.18 2.17
CA ALA A 72 -20.76 9.85 0.83
C ALA A 72 -21.19 8.37 0.73
N SER A 73 -20.40 7.45 1.29
CA SER A 73 -20.73 6.02 1.28
C SER A 73 -21.99 5.73 2.10
N TYR A 74 -22.17 6.42 3.23
CA TYR A 74 -23.37 6.31 4.04
C TYR A 74 -24.60 6.90 3.34
N ALA A 75 -24.46 8.02 2.64
CA ALA A 75 -25.54 8.59 1.84
C ALA A 75 -25.97 7.65 0.70
N VAL A 76 -25.00 7.07 -0.02
CA VAL A 76 -25.27 6.03 -1.03
C VAL A 76 -25.99 4.85 -0.39
N TYR A 77 -25.54 4.38 0.77
CA TYR A 77 -26.21 3.34 1.52
C TYR A 77 -27.67 3.70 1.85
N LEU A 78 -27.96 4.91 2.33
CA LEU A 78 -29.33 5.33 2.62
C LEU A 78 -30.23 5.35 1.36
N VAL A 79 -29.70 5.82 0.22
CA VAL A 79 -30.44 5.85 -1.05
C VAL A 79 -30.74 4.43 -1.53
N MET A 80 -29.73 3.55 -1.52
CA MET A 80 -29.89 2.15 -1.93
C MET A 80 -30.83 1.39 -0.99
N ALA A 81 -30.86 1.74 0.30
CA ALA A 81 -31.82 1.20 1.27
C ALA A 81 -33.25 1.69 1.02
N GLY A 82 -33.44 2.97 0.73
CA GLY A 82 -34.74 3.54 0.36
C GLY A 82 -35.30 2.97 -0.95
N ALA A 83 -34.43 2.60 -1.89
CA ALA A 83 -34.79 1.98 -3.16
C ALA A 83 -35.16 0.48 -3.06
N GLY A 84 -35.08 -0.12 -1.86
CA GLY A 84 -35.39 -1.55 -1.66
C GLY A 84 -34.33 -2.51 -2.22
N GLU A 85 -33.18 -2.02 -2.67
CA GLU A 85 -32.12 -2.84 -3.25
C GLU A 85 -31.30 -3.63 -2.21
N PHE A 86 -31.52 -3.40 -0.91
CA PHE A 86 -30.93 -4.19 0.18
C PHE A 86 -31.83 -5.32 0.71
N ALA A 87 -32.84 -5.75 -0.04
CA ALA A 87 -33.72 -6.86 0.35
C ALA A 87 -33.06 -8.26 0.38
N VAL A 88 -31.75 -8.37 0.10
CA VAL A 88 -31.00 -9.63 0.22
C VAL A 88 -29.92 -9.50 1.29
N VAL A 89 -30.24 -9.96 2.50
CA VAL A 89 -29.27 -10.17 3.58
C VAL A 89 -28.19 -11.15 3.09
N GLY A 90 -26.95 -10.68 2.88
CA GLY A 90 -25.80 -11.55 2.61
C GLY A 90 -24.94 -11.21 1.39
N GLU A 91 -25.28 -10.22 0.57
CA GLU A 91 -24.34 -9.65 -0.41
C GLU A 91 -23.62 -8.45 0.21
N GLU A 92 -22.41 -8.66 0.74
CA GLU A 92 -21.53 -7.54 1.08
C GLU A 92 -21.27 -6.75 -0.22
N PRO A 93 -21.57 -5.44 -0.27
CA PRO A 93 -21.25 -4.64 -1.44
C PRO A 93 -19.75 -4.80 -1.70
N THR A 94 -19.40 -5.27 -2.90
CA THR A 94 -18.01 -5.54 -3.25
C THR A 94 -17.18 -4.31 -2.89
N SER A 95 -16.27 -4.46 -1.92
CA SER A 95 -15.49 -3.33 -1.41
C SER A 95 -14.56 -2.70 -2.46
N LEU A 96 -14.37 -3.39 -3.59
CA LEU A 96 -13.49 -2.96 -4.68
C LEU A 96 -13.95 -1.64 -5.34
N PRO A 97 -15.20 -1.48 -5.84
CA PRO A 97 -15.73 -0.19 -6.29
C PRO A 97 -15.54 0.95 -5.29
N PHE A 98 -15.80 0.70 -4.00
CA PHE A 98 -15.61 1.69 -2.93
C PHE A 98 -14.15 2.10 -2.77
N TRP A 99 -13.24 1.13 -2.71
CA TRP A 99 -11.80 1.40 -2.64
C TRP A 99 -11.27 2.08 -3.91
N ALA A 100 -11.76 1.68 -5.08
CA ALA A 100 -11.42 2.31 -6.36
C ALA A 100 -11.91 3.76 -6.42
N ALA A 101 -13.14 4.03 -5.95
CA ALA A 101 -13.70 5.37 -5.84
C ALA A 101 -12.91 6.23 -4.86
N PHE A 102 -12.51 5.70 -3.70
CA PHE A 102 -11.66 6.39 -2.75
C PHE A 102 -10.29 6.74 -3.36
N LEU A 103 -9.65 5.78 -4.04
CA LEU A 103 -8.35 5.99 -4.68
C LEU A 103 -8.45 7.04 -5.80
N ALA A 104 -9.46 6.94 -6.68
CA ALA A 104 -9.71 7.92 -7.74
C ALA A 104 -10.03 9.31 -7.17
N GLY A 105 -10.89 9.39 -6.15
CA GLY A 105 -11.24 10.63 -5.47
C GLY A 105 -10.02 11.28 -4.79
N SER A 106 -9.20 10.49 -4.11
CA SER A 106 -7.95 10.99 -3.51
C SER A 106 -6.96 11.50 -4.55
N PHE A 107 -6.86 10.82 -5.70
CA PHE A 107 -6.02 11.24 -6.81
C PHE A 107 -6.50 12.59 -7.36
N LEU A 108 -7.79 12.71 -7.67
CA LEU A 108 -8.40 13.94 -8.18
C LEU A 108 -8.24 15.10 -7.18
N TYR A 109 -8.49 14.85 -5.88
CA TYR A 109 -8.31 15.84 -4.82
C TYR A 109 -6.89 16.41 -4.80
N PHE A 110 -5.87 15.55 -4.71
CA PHE A 110 -4.49 16.03 -4.63
C PHE A 110 -4.04 16.71 -5.93
N TRP A 111 -4.44 16.19 -7.08
CA TRP A 111 -4.11 16.78 -8.37
C TRP A 111 -4.72 18.17 -8.54
N LEU A 112 -6.04 18.32 -8.32
CA LEU A 112 -6.75 19.57 -8.50
C LEU A 112 -6.33 20.61 -7.46
N CYS A 113 -6.26 20.24 -6.18
CA CYS A 113 -5.89 21.18 -5.13
C CYS A 113 -4.44 21.70 -5.29
N GLU A 114 -3.48 20.80 -5.55
CA GLU A 114 -2.09 21.21 -5.78
C GLU A 114 -1.92 21.94 -7.12
N GLY A 115 -2.71 21.60 -8.14
CA GLY A 115 -2.60 22.21 -9.46
C GLY A 115 -3.22 23.61 -9.56
N LEU A 116 -4.37 23.84 -8.94
CA LEU A 116 -5.11 25.10 -8.98
C LEU A 116 -4.63 26.09 -7.93
N TRP A 117 -4.43 25.63 -6.69
CA TRP A 117 -4.13 26.50 -5.55
C TRP A 117 -2.71 26.35 -5.01
N GLY A 118 -1.96 25.34 -5.49
CA GLY A 118 -0.63 25.02 -4.94
C GLY A 118 -0.68 24.45 -3.53
N ARG A 119 -1.86 24.16 -2.98
CA ARG A 119 -2.03 23.67 -1.60
C ARG A 119 -3.36 22.96 -1.45
N THR A 120 -3.36 21.92 -0.62
CA THR A 120 -4.54 21.24 -0.12
C THR A 120 -5.04 21.92 1.18
N PRO A 121 -6.28 21.70 1.62
CA PRO A 121 -6.77 22.03 2.95
C PRO A 121 -5.78 21.73 4.09
N GLY A 122 -5.23 20.52 4.16
CA GLY A 122 -4.23 20.15 5.17
C GLY A 122 -2.94 20.97 5.05
N LYS A 123 -2.45 21.19 3.83
CA LYS A 123 -1.29 22.08 3.60
C LYS A 123 -1.60 23.53 3.97
N ARG A 124 -2.84 23.99 3.78
CA ARG A 124 -3.27 25.34 4.14
C ARG A 124 -3.23 25.53 5.66
N LEU A 125 -3.60 24.51 6.45
CA LEU A 125 -3.53 24.56 7.90
C LEU A 125 -2.10 24.73 8.43
N PHE A 126 -1.11 24.17 7.74
CA PHE A 126 0.31 24.24 8.14
C PHE A 126 1.14 25.28 7.34
N ASP A 127 0.50 26.21 6.64
CA ASP A 127 1.14 27.22 5.78
C ASP A 127 2.09 26.64 4.72
N LEU A 128 1.81 25.43 4.24
CA LEU A 128 2.57 24.76 3.21
C LEU A 128 2.06 25.12 1.82
N ARG A 129 3.00 25.31 0.90
CA ARG A 129 2.69 25.52 -0.51
C ARG A 129 3.64 24.76 -1.41
N VAL A 130 3.09 24.20 -2.48
CA VAL A 130 3.81 23.61 -3.59
C VAL A 130 4.13 24.71 -4.60
N VAL A 131 5.40 24.90 -4.87
CA VAL A 131 5.89 25.85 -5.86
C VAL A 131 6.92 25.17 -6.75
N ARG A 132 7.20 25.74 -7.91
CA ARG A 132 8.33 25.31 -8.73
C ARG A 132 9.65 25.69 -8.07
N VAL A 133 10.72 25.04 -8.48
CA VAL A 133 12.10 25.31 -8.03
C VAL A 133 12.54 26.76 -8.29
N ASP A 134 11.98 27.39 -9.34
CA ASP A 134 12.15 28.81 -9.70
C ASP A 134 11.23 29.78 -8.93
N GLY A 135 10.38 29.25 -8.04
CA GLY A 135 9.46 30.03 -7.24
C GLY A 135 8.11 30.34 -7.89
N GLY A 136 7.88 29.93 -9.14
CA GLY A 136 6.59 30.06 -9.81
C GLY A 136 5.51 29.09 -9.28
N PRO A 137 4.24 29.26 -9.68
CA PRO A 137 3.18 28.30 -9.36
C PRO A 137 3.45 26.93 -10.02
N ALA A 138 3.05 25.85 -9.35
CA ALA A 138 3.25 24.48 -9.87
C ALA A 138 2.44 24.20 -11.15
N GLY A 139 1.16 24.57 -11.14
CA GLY A 139 0.22 24.32 -12.23
C GLY A 139 -0.23 22.86 -12.34
N LEU A 140 -1.28 22.61 -13.13
CA LEU A 140 -1.95 21.31 -13.25
C LEU A 140 -1.04 20.20 -13.78
N ARG A 141 -0.19 20.48 -14.79
CA ARG A 141 0.69 19.47 -15.40
C ARG A 141 1.70 18.89 -14.40
N ARG A 142 2.38 19.77 -13.64
CA ARG A 142 3.36 19.33 -12.63
C ARG A 142 2.66 18.70 -11.44
N ALA A 143 1.49 19.19 -11.04
CA ALA A 143 0.66 18.56 -10.02
C ALA A 143 0.22 17.14 -10.40
N LEU A 144 -0.10 16.88 -11.68
CA LEU A 144 -0.43 15.55 -12.17
C LEU A 144 0.75 14.59 -12.00
N VAL A 145 1.94 14.97 -12.48
CA VAL A 145 3.16 14.16 -12.35
C VAL A 145 3.46 13.83 -10.89
N ARG A 146 3.35 14.83 -10.00
CA ARG A 146 3.53 14.66 -8.56
C ARG A 146 2.53 13.70 -7.93
N THR A 147 1.31 13.65 -8.45
CA THR A 147 0.21 12.83 -7.92
C THR A 147 0.31 11.40 -8.46
N ALA A 148 0.63 11.24 -9.75
CA ALA A 148 0.87 9.94 -10.38
C ALA A 148 2.05 9.17 -9.77
N LEU A 149 3.07 9.87 -9.24
CA LEU A 149 4.20 9.24 -8.55
C LEU A 149 3.97 8.99 -7.05
N ARG A 150 2.82 9.41 -6.47
CA ARG A 150 2.49 9.11 -5.07
C ARG A 150 2.47 7.61 -4.73
N PRO A 151 1.94 6.70 -5.58
CA PRO A 151 1.99 5.26 -5.31
C PRO A 151 3.42 4.73 -5.25
N VAL A 152 4.33 5.27 -6.07
CA VAL A 152 5.75 4.91 -6.04
C VAL A 152 6.41 5.41 -4.76
N ASP A 153 6.16 6.67 -4.39
CA ASP A 153 6.64 7.25 -3.13
C ASP A 153 6.14 6.45 -1.89
N ALA A 154 4.98 5.80 -1.99
CA ALA A 154 4.34 5.03 -0.92
C ALA A 154 5.01 3.67 -0.63
N LEU A 155 5.85 3.16 -1.54
CA LEU A 155 6.59 1.90 -1.40
C LEU A 155 7.82 2.08 -0.47
N PRO A 156 8.38 1.00 0.12
CA PRO A 156 7.76 -0.31 0.33
C PRO A 156 6.65 -0.28 1.41
N PHE A 157 6.73 0.64 2.37
CA PHE A 157 5.70 0.85 3.40
C PHE A 157 5.61 2.33 3.78
N ALA A 158 4.39 2.84 4.01
CA ALA A 158 4.11 4.11 4.67
C ALA A 158 4.90 5.35 4.16
N TYR A 159 5.05 5.51 2.84
CA TYR A 159 5.79 6.63 2.24
C TYR A 159 7.31 6.66 2.52
N LEU A 160 7.91 5.51 2.87
CA LEU A 160 9.32 5.41 3.20
C LEU A 160 10.24 5.89 2.07
N LEU A 161 10.01 5.47 0.82
CA LEU A 161 10.81 5.93 -0.32
C LEU A 161 10.75 7.45 -0.50
N GLY A 162 9.54 8.02 -0.38
CA GLY A 162 9.34 9.46 -0.40
C GLY A 162 10.05 10.19 0.75
N ALA A 163 10.04 9.62 1.97
CA ALA A 163 10.72 10.18 3.13
C ALA A 163 12.26 10.15 2.97
N CYS A 164 12.81 9.03 2.50
CA CYS A 164 14.23 8.91 2.18
C CYS A 164 14.67 9.93 1.13
N ALA A 165 13.90 10.09 0.05
CA ALA A 165 14.19 11.10 -0.97
C ALA A 165 14.21 12.52 -0.39
N VAL A 166 13.27 12.85 0.50
CA VAL A 166 13.24 14.16 1.18
C VAL A 166 14.45 14.37 2.10
N TRP A 167 14.97 13.33 2.73
CA TRP A 167 16.17 13.43 3.58
C TRP A 167 17.47 13.56 2.78
N LEU A 168 17.56 12.82 1.67
CA LEU A 168 18.77 12.77 0.84
C LEU A 168 18.91 14.00 -0.08
N THR A 169 17.81 14.68 -0.41
CA THR A 169 17.84 15.83 -1.31
C THR A 169 18.04 17.15 -0.58
N ARG A 170 18.93 18.00 -1.10
CA ARG A 170 19.24 19.32 -0.50
C ARG A 170 18.00 20.20 -0.33
N ARG A 171 17.11 20.22 -1.33
CA ARG A 171 15.85 21.00 -1.31
C ARG A 171 14.68 20.26 -0.68
N ARG A 172 14.91 19.13 0.00
CA ARG A 172 13.88 18.35 0.72
C ARG A 172 12.70 17.93 -0.18
N GLN A 173 13.02 17.37 -1.33
CA GLN A 173 12.09 16.93 -2.37
C GLN A 173 11.88 15.42 -2.31
N ARG A 174 10.62 14.96 -2.43
CA ARG A 174 10.34 13.53 -2.69
C ARG A 174 10.55 13.19 -4.18
N LEU A 175 10.44 11.92 -4.56
CA LEU A 175 10.66 11.49 -5.94
C LEU A 175 9.75 12.23 -6.93
N GLY A 176 8.45 12.31 -6.61
CA GLY A 176 7.49 13.07 -7.44
C GLY A 176 7.77 14.57 -7.51
N ASP A 177 8.42 15.15 -6.49
CA ASP A 177 8.80 16.55 -6.47
C ASP A 177 10.01 16.81 -7.40
N LEU A 178 10.96 15.88 -7.43
CA LEU A 178 12.15 15.94 -8.29
C LEU A 178 11.76 15.88 -9.77
N VAL A 179 10.99 14.86 -10.16
CA VAL A 179 10.55 14.67 -11.54
C VAL A 179 9.71 15.86 -12.01
N ALA A 180 8.85 16.39 -11.15
CA ALA A 180 8.02 17.54 -11.49
C ALA A 180 8.74 18.90 -11.38
N GLY A 181 9.99 18.96 -10.91
CA GLY A 181 10.73 20.21 -10.69
C GLY A 181 10.03 21.16 -9.72
N THR A 182 9.55 20.62 -8.59
CA THR A 182 8.74 21.35 -7.60
C THR A 182 9.24 21.12 -6.18
N VAL A 183 8.88 22.02 -5.26
CA VAL A 183 9.31 22.04 -3.86
C VAL A 183 8.14 22.44 -2.97
N VAL A 184 8.08 21.87 -1.77
CA VAL A 184 7.10 22.26 -0.75
C VAL A 184 7.77 23.23 0.21
N VAL A 185 7.18 24.41 0.36
CA VAL A 185 7.75 25.52 1.10
C VAL A 185 6.79 26.08 2.14
N ARG A 186 7.35 26.67 3.20
CA ARG A 186 6.63 27.44 4.22
C ARG A 186 7.24 28.84 4.34
N PRO A 187 6.45 29.91 4.39
CA PRO A 187 6.96 31.25 4.66
C PRO A 187 7.53 31.32 6.09
N ARG A 188 8.78 31.75 6.24
CA ARG A 188 9.44 31.95 7.54
C ARG A 188 10.33 33.19 7.48
N MET A 189 10.50 33.87 8.61
CA MET A 189 11.50 34.92 8.76
C MET A 189 12.89 34.30 8.79
N VAL A 190 13.80 34.81 7.97
CA VAL A 190 15.18 34.34 7.83
C VAL A 190 16.12 35.55 7.84
N PRO A 191 17.27 35.49 8.53
CA PRO A 191 18.30 36.53 8.46
C PRO A 191 18.76 36.80 7.01
N VAL A 192 19.01 38.07 6.67
CA VAL A 192 19.26 38.50 5.27
C VAL A 192 20.58 37.94 4.73
N ASP A 193 21.60 37.81 5.56
CA ASP A 193 22.87 37.14 5.27
C ASP A 193 22.67 35.71 4.76
N ARG A 194 21.74 34.96 5.35
CA ARG A 194 21.41 33.58 4.92
C ARG A 194 20.59 33.49 3.64
N LEU A 195 20.07 34.60 3.11
CA LEU A 195 19.34 34.59 1.85
C LEU A 195 20.26 34.59 0.64
N ALA A 196 21.49 35.07 0.80
CA ALA A 196 22.53 35.06 -0.23
C ALA A 196 23.26 33.71 -0.32
N ASP A 197 23.17 32.87 0.71
CA ASP A 197 23.80 31.55 0.75
C ASP A 197 23.13 30.57 -0.25
N PRO A 198 23.85 30.07 -1.27
CA PRO A 198 23.32 29.08 -2.21
C PRO A 198 22.97 27.73 -1.54
N ALA A 199 23.55 27.43 -0.38
CA ALA A 199 23.22 26.24 0.42
C ALA A 199 21.94 26.41 1.25
N ALA A 200 21.42 27.64 1.38
CA ALA A 200 20.18 27.88 2.08
C ALA A 200 19.02 27.19 1.37
N ARG A 201 18.21 26.47 2.16
CA ARG A 201 17.03 25.71 1.69
C ARG A 201 15.85 26.66 1.44
N VAL A 202 16.07 27.72 0.69
CA VAL A 202 15.10 28.78 0.39
C VAL A 202 14.78 28.83 -1.09
N VAL A 203 13.58 29.30 -1.42
CA VAL A 203 13.10 29.49 -2.78
C VAL A 203 12.71 30.95 -2.94
N PRO A 204 13.29 31.67 -3.92
CA PRO A 204 13.02 33.10 -4.11
C PRO A 204 11.56 33.32 -4.48
N TRP A 205 10.97 34.45 -4.09
CA TRP A 205 9.66 34.87 -4.60
C TRP A 205 9.80 35.25 -6.07
N ARG A 206 9.01 34.64 -6.96
CA ARG A 206 9.00 35.01 -8.37
C ARG A 206 7.94 36.09 -8.59
N ALA A 207 8.33 37.24 -9.13
CA ALA A 207 7.37 38.18 -9.69
C ALA A 207 6.61 37.46 -10.81
N ALA A 208 5.29 37.63 -10.89
CA ALA A 208 4.57 37.11 -12.04
C ALA A 208 5.05 37.90 -13.27
N ASP A 209 5.88 37.29 -14.11
CA ASP A 209 6.26 37.84 -15.41
C ASP A 209 5.00 37.91 -16.28
N THR A 210 4.20 38.97 -16.13
CA THR A 210 3.22 39.38 -17.14
C THR A 210 3.88 39.98 -18.39
N ALA A 211 5.22 40.09 -18.43
CA ALA A 211 5.97 40.69 -19.54
C ALA A 211 6.47 39.70 -20.62
N LEU A 212 6.48 38.38 -20.37
CA LEU A 212 7.07 37.39 -21.31
C LEU A 212 6.05 36.69 -22.24
N ARG A 213 4.78 37.11 -22.26
CA ARG A 213 3.75 36.54 -23.16
C ARG A 213 3.51 37.31 -24.46
N ARG A 214 4.26 38.40 -24.74
CA ARG A 214 4.04 39.24 -25.94
C ARG A 214 5.22 39.32 -26.93
N SER A 215 6.41 38.84 -26.62
CA SER A 215 7.57 39.00 -27.53
C SER A 215 7.83 37.82 -28.49
N ASP A 216 7.20 36.65 -28.31
CA ASP A 216 7.45 35.48 -29.17
C ASP A 216 6.58 35.42 -30.46
N ARG A 217 5.95 36.53 -30.86
CA ARG A 217 5.14 36.61 -32.10
C ARG A 217 5.60 37.60 -33.16
N ALA A 218 6.73 38.28 -32.96
CA ALA A 218 7.34 39.09 -34.01
C ALA A 218 8.73 38.53 -34.34
N ARG A 219 8.78 37.54 -35.25
CA ARG A 219 9.97 37.32 -36.08
C ARG A 219 9.98 38.43 -37.14
N PRO A 220 11.00 39.29 -37.22
CA PRO A 220 11.27 40.01 -38.46
C PRO A 220 11.87 39.00 -39.45
N ARG A 221 11.37 39.04 -40.69
CA ARG A 221 11.96 38.35 -41.84
C ARG A 221 13.32 38.97 -42.15
N ASP A 222 14.27 38.11 -42.49
CA ASP A 222 15.56 38.48 -43.08
C ASP A 222 15.37 39.33 -44.34
N VAL A 223 16.11 40.44 -44.41
CA VAL A 223 16.57 41.05 -45.66
C VAL A 223 18.04 41.39 -45.44
N GLY A 224 18.88 40.91 -46.35
CA GLY A 224 20.32 40.99 -46.27
C GLY A 224 20.89 42.35 -46.64
N ALA A 225 22.21 42.44 -46.44
CA ALA A 225 23.20 43.11 -47.30
C ALA A 225 24.28 43.85 -46.47
N GLY A 226 25.52 43.39 -46.62
CA GLY A 226 26.64 44.25 -47.00
C GLY A 226 27.43 44.98 -45.91
N GLY A 227 28.75 44.79 -45.95
CA GLY A 227 29.71 45.86 -45.65
C GLY A 227 30.51 45.76 -44.35
N ARG A 228 31.77 45.31 -44.47
CA ARG A 228 32.91 45.68 -43.60
C ARG A 228 33.44 47.08 -44.03
N PRO A 229 34.48 47.70 -43.41
CA PRO A 229 34.98 47.72 -42.02
C PRO A 229 35.36 49.16 -41.53
N ALA A 230 36.07 49.27 -40.39
CA ALA A 230 37.27 50.13 -40.16
C ALA A 230 37.22 51.27 -39.10
N ARG A 231 38.27 51.24 -38.23
CA ARG A 231 39.05 52.36 -37.62
C ARG A 231 38.38 53.28 -36.60
N ASP A 232 39.05 53.89 -35.61
CA ASP A 232 40.43 53.92 -35.10
C ASP A 232 40.37 54.60 -33.71
N GLU A 233 41.38 54.32 -32.87
CA GLU A 233 42.09 55.21 -31.91
C GLU A 233 41.30 56.15 -30.96
N ASP A 234 41.70 56.47 -29.73
CA ASP A 234 42.86 56.24 -28.86
C ASP A 234 42.46 56.78 -27.46
N VAL A 235 43.26 56.52 -26.41
CA VAL A 235 43.68 57.50 -25.36
C VAL A 235 44.19 56.78 -24.09
N LEU A 236 45.53 56.83 -23.96
CA LEU A 236 46.42 57.00 -22.80
C LEU A 236 46.29 56.07 -21.56
N MET A 237 47.27 55.18 -21.29
CA MET A 237 48.66 55.37 -20.80
C MET A 237 48.76 55.60 -19.28
N GLU A 238 49.32 54.63 -18.54
CA GLU A 238 50.52 54.84 -17.71
C GLU A 238 51.18 53.51 -17.26
N ASN A 239 52.51 53.56 -17.16
CA ASN A 239 53.52 52.51 -17.31
C ASN A 239 54.09 52.03 -15.93
N PRO A 240 54.87 50.91 -15.86
CA PRO A 240 55.21 50.16 -14.66
C PRO A 240 56.63 50.40 -14.11
N GLY A 241 56.85 49.97 -12.86
CA GLY A 241 58.15 49.92 -12.19
C GLY A 241 58.56 48.49 -11.76
N ARG A 242 59.82 48.14 -12.04
CA ARG A 242 60.52 46.83 -11.95
C ARG A 242 60.88 46.36 -10.53
N CYS A 243 61.07 45.03 -10.39
CA CYS A 243 62.24 44.28 -9.83
C CYS A 243 61.75 42.95 -9.21
N ARG A 244 62.45 41.80 -9.19
CA ARG A 244 63.73 41.25 -9.67
C ARG A 244 63.57 39.71 -9.59
N ARG A 245 64.15 38.95 -10.51
CA ARG A 245 64.36 37.49 -10.35
C ARG A 245 65.54 37.23 -9.38
N PRO A 246 65.56 36.08 -8.68
CA PRO A 246 66.68 35.18 -8.93
C PRO A 246 66.33 33.68 -8.99
N GLN A 247 67.03 33.03 -9.94
CA GLN A 247 67.71 31.73 -9.92
C GLN A 247 67.04 30.43 -9.41
N ARG A 248 67.14 29.43 -10.29
CA ARG A 248 66.95 27.99 -10.09
C ARG A 248 67.88 27.45 -8.98
N ALA A 249 67.31 26.64 -8.09
CA ALA A 249 68.04 25.60 -7.38
C ALA A 249 67.23 24.30 -7.43
N SER A 250 67.86 23.26 -7.96
CA SER A 250 67.42 21.87 -8.02
C SER A 250 67.31 21.26 -6.62
N ARG A 251 66.13 20.73 -6.25
CA ARG A 251 65.98 19.77 -5.14
C ARG A 251 64.87 18.75 -5.44
N THR A 252 65.35 17.55 -5.74
CA THR A 252 64.78 16.21 -5.49
C THR A 252 63.32 16.10 -5.00
N ARG A 253 62.50 15.40 -5.79
CA ARG A 253 61.16 14.92 -5.42
C ARG A 253 61.23 13.82 -4.35
N PRO A 254 60.46 13.87 -3.26
CA PRO A 254 60.03 12.67 -2.56
C PRO A 254 58.79 12.08 -3.26
N ARG A 255 58.80 10.75 -3.42
CA ARG A 255 57.64 9.94 -3.81
C ARG A 255 56.66 9.84 -2.62
N GLY A 256 55.36 9.92 -2.89
CA GLY A 256 54.26 9.71 -1.94
C GLY A 256 53.54 11.02 -1.62
N ALA A 257 52.22 11.18 -1.74
CA ALA A 257 51.11 10.25 -1.82
C ALA A 257 50.06 10.79 -2.82
N ARG A 258 49.57 9.94 -3.72
CA ARG A 258 48.36 10.23 -4.49
C ARG A 258 47.17 10.11 -3.53
N SER A 259 46.54 11.23 -3.18
CA SER A 259 45.19 11.22 -2.60
C SER A 259 44.23 10.62 -3.63
N ARG A 260 43.86 9.35 -3.44
CA ARG A 260 42.81 8.69 -4.22
C ARG A 260 41.48 9.36 -3.88
N VAL A 261 40.87 10.05 -4.85
CA VAL A 261 39.46 10.42 -4.81
C VAL A 261 38.64 9.13 -4.84
N PRO A 262 37.70 8.89 -3.91
CA PRO A 262 36.87 7.69 -3.96
C PRO A 262 35.84 7.80 -5.10
N HIS A 263 35.73 6.74 -5.90
CA HIS A 263 34.65 6.56 -6.89
C HIS A 263 33.27 6.53 -6.21
N PRO A 264 32.19 7.04 -6.84
CA PRO A 264 30.86 7.16 -6.23
C PRO A 264 30.09 5.83 -6.05
N ASP A 265 30.64 4.69 -6.47
CA ASP A 265 29.89 3.42 -6.54
C ASP A 265 30.22 2.40 -5.42
N ALA A 266 31.24 2.68 -4.60
CA ALA A 266 31.66 1.78 -3.51
C ALA A 266 30.66 1.62 -2.34
N PRO A 267 29.91 2.64 -1.88
CA PRO A 267 29.03 2.48 -0.72
C PRO A 267 27.75 1.68 -1.03
N LEU A 268 27.33 1.58 -2.30
CA LEU A 268 26.15 0.81 -2.72
C LEU A 268 26.41 -0.70 -2.77
N LEU A 269 27.61 -1.12 -3.18
CA LEU A 269 28.00 -2.54 -3.23
C LEU A 269 28.26 -3.12 -1.83
N LEU A 270 28.81 -2.32 -0.91
CA LEU A 270 29.01 -2.73 0.49
C LEU A 270 27.70 -2.85 1.26
N LEU A 271 26.71 -1.99 0.98
CA LEU A 271 25.35 -2.11 1.51
C LEU A 271 24.61 -3.33 0.95
N ALA A 272 24.77 -3.64 -0.34
CA ALA A 272 24.21 -4.84 -0.95
C ALA A 272 24.86 -6.13 -0.40
N ALA A 273 26.18 -6.15 -0.20
CA ALA A 273 26.89 -7.29 0.39
C ALA A 273 26.55 -7.50 1.88
N ALA A 274 26.39 -6.42 2.65
CA ALA A 274 25.93 -6.49 4.04
C ALA A 274 24.48 -7.00 4.15
N LEU A 275 23.60 -6.60 3.22
CA LEU A 275 22.23 -7.12 3.13
C LEU A 275 22.18 -8.61 2.73
N VAL A 276 23.06 -9.06 1.83
CA VAL A 276 23.17 -10.48 1.45
C VAL A 276 23.75 -11.32 2.60
N ALA A 277 24.75 -10.81 3.33
CA ALA A 277 25.34 -11.49 4.49
C ALA A 277 24.36 -11.58 5.68
N LEU A 278 23.53 -10.57 5.91
CA LEU A 278 22.45 -10.60 6.90
C LEU A 278 21.30 -11.57 6.52
N VAL A 279 21.11 -11.83 5.22
CA VAL A 279 20.12 -12.81 4.71
C VAL A 279 20.65 -14.25 4.76
N THR A 280 21.97 -14.47 4.63
CA THR A 280 22.58 -15.81 4.69
C THR A 280 22.89 -16.29 6.11
N LEU A 281 23.17 -15.39 7.06
CA LEU A 281 23.37 -15.76 8.48
C LEU A 281 22.05 -16.05 9.23
N GLY A 282 20.90 -15.69 8.64
CA GLY A 282 19.56 -15.96 9.19
C GLY A 282 19.00 -17.36 8.91
N THR A 283 19.69 -18.20 8.13
CA THR A 283 19.16 -19.52 7.69
C THR A 283 19.76 -20.74 8.38
N ALA A 284 20.66 -20.57 9.36
CA ALA A 284 21.31 -21.70 10.03
C ALA A 284 20.65 -22.17 11.35
N TYR A 285 19.56 -21.55 11.80
CA TYR A 285 18.86 -22.01 13.00
C TYR A 285 17.49 -22.61 12.69
N LEU A 286 17.35 -23.88 13.13
CA LEU A 286 16.14 -24.71 13.23
C LEU A 286 15.75 -25.49 11.96
N ALA A 287 16.54 -26.52 11.65
CA ALA A 287 15.95 -27.76 11.17
C ALA A 287 15.17 -28.39 12.34
N PRO A 288 13.83 -28.57 12.26
CA PRO A 288 13.12 -29.36 13.24
C PRO A 288 13.46 -30.83 13.00
N ASN A 289 13.88 -31.53 14.06
CA ASN A 289 13.96 -32.97 14.07
C ASN A 289 12.67 -33.57 13.50
N ALA A 290 12.80 -34.44 12.50
CA ALA A 290 11.72 -35.24 11.96
C ALA A 290 11.35 -36.34 12.97
N GLY A 291 10.75 -35.93 14.10
CA GLY A 291 10.06 -36.84 14.99
C GLY A 291 8.78 -37.34 14.31
N ALA A 292 8.50 -38.63 14.42
CA ALA A 292 7.25 -39.22 13.97
C ALA A 292 6.06 -38.42 14.54
N ALA A 293 5.09 -38.06 13.69
CA ALA A 293 3.94 -37.28 14.10
C ALA A 293 3.20 -38.00 15.25
N PRO A 294 2.97 -37.35 16.40
CA PRO A 294 2.29 -37.99 17.52
C PRO A 294 0.90 -38.46 17.10
N THR A 295 0.56 -39.70 17.46
CA THR A 295 -0.76 -40.27 17.22
C THR A 295 -1.81 -39.35 17.86
N PRO A 296 -2.84 -38.90 17.12
CA PRO A 296 -3.86 -38.02 17.66
C PRO A 296 -4.54 -38.68 18.87
N PRO A 297 -4.93 -37.91 19.89
CA PRO A 297 -5.61 -38.47 21.05
C PRO A 297 -6.90 -39.19 20.62
N PRO A 298 -7.30 -40.27 21.31
CA PRO A 298 -8.50 -41.01 20.95
C PRO A 298 -9.73 -40.09 20.98
N VAL A 299 -10.61 -40.30 19.99
CA VAL A 299 -11.97 -39.73 19.95
C VAL A 299 -12.87 -40.52 20.90
N TRP A 300 -14.00 -39.95 21.32
CA TRP A 300 -15.00 -40.63 22.14
C TRP A 300 -16.39 -40.46 21.54
N VAL A 301 -17.32 -41.30 21.97
CA VAL A 301 -18.75 -41.14 21.67
C VAL A 301 -19.29 -39.97 22.49
N ALA A 302 -19.64 -38.89 21.81
CA ALA A 302 -20.18 -37.68 22.43
C ALA A 302 -21.58 -37.96 23.01
N THR A 303 -21.79 -37.51 24.25
CA THR A 303 -23.06 -37.61 24.97
C THR A 303 -23.40 -36.25 25.58
N PRO A 304 -24.66 -36.00 26.02
CA PRO A 304 -25.00 -34.75 26.70
C PRO A 304 -24.16 -34.51 27.96
N ALA A 305 -23.78 -35.59 28.67
CA ALA A 305 -22.91 -35.55 29.84
C ALA A 305 -21.43 -35.27 29.48
N ARG A 306 -20.98 -35.62 28.26
CA ARG A 306 -19.62 -35.39 27.78
C ARG A 306 -19.62 -34.86 26.34
N PRO A 307 -20.06 -33.60 26.13
CA PRO A 307 -20.26 -33.09 24.78
C PRO A 307 -18.94 -32.78 24.09
N ALA A 308 -18.90 -32.93 22.77
CA ALA A 308 -17.74 -32.58 21.96
C ALA A 308 -17.83 -31.11 21.50
N ARG A 309 -16.78 -30.32 21.76
CA ARG A 309 -16.68 -28.92 21.33
C ARG A 309 -16.19 -28.85 19.89
N VAL A 310 -17.02 -28.28 19.04
CA VAL A 310 -16.79 -28.21 17.59
C VAL A 310 -16.59 -26.76 17.18
N TRP A 311 -15.59 -26.52 16.34
CA TRP A 311 -15.46 -25.26 15.63
C TRP A 311 -15.66 -25.47 14.13
N VAL A 312 -16.45 -24.63 13.50
CA VAL A 312 -16.71 -24.66 12.05
C VAL A 312 -16.28 -23.33 11.45
N GLY A 313 -15.64 -23.34 10.28
CA GLY A 313 -15.25 -22.09 9.65
C GLY A 313 -14.42 -22.19 8.40
N GLY A 314 -13.97 -21.02 7.93
CA GLY A 314 -13.10 -20.93 6.75
C GLY A 314 -13.26 -19.63 5.98
N ASP A 315 -13.09 -19.71 4.66
CA ASP A 315 -13.28 -18.59 3.73
C ASP A 315 -14.78 -18.35 3.48
N SER A 316 -15.19 -17.72 2.37
CA SER A 316 -16.61 -17.50 2.09
C SER A 316 -17.40 -18.81 1.96
N LEU A 317 -16.83 -19.84 1.29
CA LEU A 317 -17.41 -21.18 1.25
C LEU A 317 -17.40 -21.86 2.63
N GLY A 318 -16.40 -21.53 3.46
CA GLY A 318 -16.39 -21.90 4.88
C GLY A 318 -17.51 -21.25 5.68
N GLY A 319 -17.96 -20.05 5.32
CA GLY A 319 -19.16 -19.41 5.88
C GLY A 319 -20.43 -20.21 5.55
N GLU A 320 -20.55 -20.66 4.30
CA GLU A 320 -21.68 -21.50 3.88
C GLU A 320 -21.69 -22.87 4.57
N LEU A 321 -20.50 -23.43 4.85
CA LEU A 321 -20.37 -24.60 5.70
C LEU A 321 -20.81 -24.31 7.14
N VAL A 322 -20.49 -23.14 7.69
CA VAL A 322 -20.94 -22.72 9.04
C VAL A 322 -22.47 -22.67 9.09
N TRP A 323 -23.12 -22.07 8.09
CA TRP A 323 -24.57 -21.92 8.03
C TRP A 323 -25.31 -23.26 7.96
N GLY A 324 -24.77 -24.23 7.21
CA GLY A 324 -25.43 -25.54 7.07
C GLY A 324 -25.04 -26.57 8.13
N LEU A 325 -23.79 -26.57 8.61
CA LEU A 325 -23.28 -27.65 9.48
C LEU A 325 -23.58 -27.41 10.96
N ARG A 326 -23.56 -26.16 11.43
CA ARG A 326 -23.80 -25.87 12.85
C ARG A 326 -25.21 -26.29 13.29
N PRO A 327 -26.30 -25.99 12.57
CA PRO A 327 -27.62 -26.46 12.96
C PRO A 327 -27.68 -27.98 13.10
N LEU A 328 -27.11 -28.73 12.14
CA LEU A 328 -27.07 -30.21 12.22
C LEU A 328 -26.30 -30.74 13.43
N LEU A 329 -25.25 -30.04 13.86
CA LEU A 329 -24.47 -30.40 15.05
C LEU A 329 -25.19 -30.00 16.33
N ASP A 330 -25.82 -28.83 16.36
CA ASP A 330 -26.57 -28.34 17.52
C ASP A 330 -27.81 -29.22 17.78
N ASP A 331 -28.53 -29.61 16.72
CA ASP A 331 -29.70 -30.51 16.78
C ASP A 331 -29.38 -31.90 17.34
N ALA A 332 -28.14 -32.37 17.20
CA ALA A 332 -27.71 -33.65 17.76
C ALA A 332 -27.61 -33.64 19.31
N GLY A 333 -27.66 -32.46 19.95
CA GLY A 333 -27.68 -32.31 21.42
C GLY A 333 -26.38 -32.66 22.15
N VAL A 334 -25.39 -33.26 21.46
CA VAL A 334 -24.13 -33.75 22.05
C VAL A 334 -22.90 -32.95 21.61
N PHE A 335 -23.10 -31.92 20.78
CA PHE A 335 -22.05 -31.02 20.32
C PHE A 335 -22.23 -29.62 20.92
N LYS A 336 -21.11 -28.93 21.16
CA LYS A 336 -21.10 -27.49 21.51
C LYS A 336 -20.38 -26.74 20.41
N THR A 337 -21.12 -26.04 19.56
CA THR A 337 -20.58 -25.45 18.34
C THR A 337 -20.12 -24.01 18.53
N ALA A 338 -19.13 -23.60 17.74
CA ALA A 338 -18.75 -22.21 17.52
C ALA A 338 -18.41 -22.04 16.04
N GLY A 339 -18.74 -20.88 15.47
CA GLY A 339 -18.53 -20.59 14.06
C GLY A 339 -17.70 -19.33 13.86
N PHE A 340 -16.82 -19.31 12.85
CA PHE A 340 -16.27 -18.07 12.32
C PHE A 340 -15.79 -18.28 10.88
N TYR A 341 -16.08 -17.31 10.02
CA TYR A 341 -15.52 -17.27 8.68
C TYR A 341 -15.01 -15.88 8.35
N LYS A 342 -14.09 -15.80 7.39
CA LYS A 342 -13.61 -14.55 6.84
C LYS A 342 -13.63 -14.64 5.33
N GLU A 343 -14.52 -13.87 4.72
CA GLU A 343 -14.65 -13.79 3.27
C GLU A 343 -13.37 -13.30 2.60
N SER A 344 -13.19 -13.71 1.34
CA SER A 344 -12.03 -13.39 0.50
C SER A 344 -10.67 -13.76 1.10
N SER A 345 -10.66 -14.58 2.16
CA SER A 345 -9.43 -14.99 2.83
C SER A 345 -8.93 -16.34 2.34
N GLY A 346 -7.67 -16.62 2.68
CA GLY A 346 -6.99 -17.86 2.40
C GLY A 346 -5.68 -17.89 3.17
N ILE A 347 -4.90 -18.95 3.02
CA ILE A 347 -3.63 -19.11 3.71
C ILE A 347 -2.42 -18.60 2.91
N CYS A 348 -2.62 -18.03 1.70
CA CYS A 348 -1.55 -17.39 0.91
C CYS A 348 -1.14 -15.98 1.39
N ARG A 349 -2.08 -15.21 1.97
CA ARG A 349 -1.92 -13.79 2.35
C ARG A 349 -2.13 -13.56 3.85
N TYR A 350 -1.07 -13.72 4.67
CA TYR A 350 -1.17 -13.44 6.11
C TYR A 350 -1.32 -11.96 6.45
N ASP A 351 -0.93 -11.09 5.53
CA ASP A 351 -1.15 -9.64 5.60
C ASP A 351 -2.63 -9.27 5.47
N PHE A 352 -3.41 -10.06 4.72
CA PHE A 352 -4.86 -9.88 4.60
C PHE A 352 -5.59 -10.49 5.80
N PHE A 353 -5.33 -11.78 6.08
CA PHE A 353 -5.88 -12.45 7.26
C PHE A 353 -4.99 -13.60 7.71
N ASP A 354 -4.50 -13.55 8.96
CA ASP A 354 -3.65 -14.59 9.51
C ASP A 354 -4.48 -15.70 10.18
N TRP A 355 -4.82 -16.72 9.40
CA TRP A 355 -5.50 -17.92 9.88
C TRP A 355 -4.75 -18.65 11.00
N ARG A 356 -3.43 -18.51 11.12
CA ARG A 356 -2.68 -19.13 12.22
C ARG A 356 -2.98 -18.42 13.54
N LYS A 357 -2.99 -17.09 13.53
CA LYS A 357 -3.38 -16.30 14.72
C LYS A 357 -4.81 -16.60 15.11
N LYS A 358 -5.73 -16.67 14.12
CA LYS A 358 -7.12 -17.02 14.39
C LYS A 358 -7.26 -18.42 14.99
N MET A 359 -6.63 -19.43 14.38
CA MET A 359 -6.73 -20.81 14.89
C MET A 359 -6.01 -20.99 16.23
N THR A 360 -4.95 -20.21 16.50
CA THR A 360 -4.31 -20.14 17.82
C THR A 360 -5.30 -19.68 18.88
N ALA A 361 -6.07 -18.62 18.61
CA ALA A 361 -7.09 -18.13 19.53
C ALA A 361 -8.24 -19.14 19.70
N VAL A 362 -8.72 -19.72 18.60
CA VAL A 362 -9.83 -20.70 18.60
C VAL A 362 -9.51 -21.94 19.44
N THR A 363 -8.25 -22.37 19.44
CA THR A 363 -7.80 -23.61 20.09
C THR A 363 -7.20 -23.39 21.49
N ARG A 364 -7.19 -22.16 22.03
CA ARG A 364 -6.59 -21.83 23.33
C ARG A 364 -7.38 -22.39 24.52
N THR A 365 -8.51 -21.76 24.87
CA THR A 365 -9.38 -22.18 25.97
C THR A 365 -10.81 -21.65 25.76
N PRO A 366 -11.87 -22.48 25.84
CA PRO A 366 -11.82 -23.94 25.99
C PRO A 366 -11.30 -24.63 24.71
N LYS A 367 -10.51 -25.69 24.87
CA LYS A 367 -9.93 -26.46 23.74
C LYS A 367 -11.02 -27.00 22.83
N ARG A 368 -10.83 -26.92 21.50
CA ARG A 368 -11.74 -27.53 20.51
C ARG A 368 -11.35 -28.99 20.32
N HIS A 369 -12.33 -29.89 20.34
CA HIS A 369 -12.10 -31.31 20.09
C HIS A 369 -12.16 -31.59 18.58
N ILE A 370 -13.04 -30.87 17.90
CA ILE A 370 -13.32 -31.00 16.48
C ILE A 370 -13.14 -29.65 15.80
N VAL A 371 -12.46 -29.64 14.66
CA VAL A 371 -12.40 -28.50 13.74
C VAL A 371 -12.90 -28.95 12.37
N CYS A 372 -13.97 -28.34 11.86
CA CYS A 372 -14.43 -28.49 10.49
C CYS A 372 -14.07 -27.22 9.72
N ILE A 373 -13.14 -27.32 8.77
CA ILE A 373 -12.60 -26.15 8.08
C ILE A 373 -12.67 -26.30 6.56
N MET A 374 -13.08 -25.24 5.88
CA MET A 374 -13.10 -25.16 4.42
C MET A 374 -12.33 -23.91 3.98
N LEU A 375 -11.12 -24.12 3.48
CA LEU A 375 -10.23 -23.05 3.02
C LEU A 375 -9.59 -23.45 1.70
N GLY A 376 -9.51 -22.50 0.78
CA GLY A 376 -8.70 -22.65 -0.44
C GLY A 376 -9.26 -21.95 -1.67
N SER A 377 -10.48 -21.41 -1.61
CA SER A 377 -11.14 -20.79 -2.77
C SER A 377 -10.36 -19.58 -3.31
N ASN A 378 -9.71 -18.85 -2.40
CA ASN A 378 -8.92 -17.64 -2.69
C ASN A 378 -7.40 -17.89 -2.70
N ASP A 379 -6.96 -19.14 -2.58
CA ASP A 379 -5.53 -19.46 -2.45
C ASP A 379 -4.80 -19.62 -3.78
N THR A 380 -5.48 -19.34 -4.89
CA THR A 380 -4.89 -19.40 -6.25
C THR A 380 -4.16 -18.11 -6.63
N GLN A 381 -3.39 -17.58 -5.68
CA GLN A 381 -2.65 -16.33 -5.74
C GLN A 381 -1.21 -16.51 -5.22
N PRO A 382 -0.30 -15.54 -5.45
CA PRO A 382 1.07 -15.62 -4.94
C PRO A 382 1.12 -15.82 -3.42
N VAL A 383 2.08 -16.63 -2.96
CA VAL A 383 2.33 -16.82 -1.53
C VAL A 383 3.34 -15.77 -1.08
N TRP A 384 2.98 -15.00 -0.06
CA TRP A 384 3.91 -14.05 0.54
C TRP A 384 4.98 -14.78 1.37
N THR A 385 6.23 -14.32 1.39
CA THR A 385 7.24 -14.79 2.33
C THR A 385 8.10 -13.61 2.79
N THR A 386 8.93 -13.81 3.81
CA THR A 386 9.93 -12.82 4.23
C THR A 386 10.93 -12.50 3.11
N ALA A 387 11.16 -13.43 2.18
CA ALA A 387 12.01 -13.25 1.00
C ALA A 387 11.25 -12.67 -0.22
N GLY A 388 9.96 -12.33 -0.09
CA GLY A 388 9.14 -11.78 -1.17
C GLY A 388 8.02 -12.72 -1.65
N TRP A 389 7.41 -12.35 -2.78
CA TRP A 389 6.26 -13.05 -3.36
C TRP A 389 6.70 -14.24 -4.19
N ILE A 390 6.13 -15.41 -3.91
CA ILE A 390 6.29 -16.62 -4.73
C ILE A 390 5.11 -16.70 -5.71
N PRO A 391 5.34 -16.60 -7.03
CA PRO A 391 4.27 -16.62 -8.03
C PRO A 391 3.46 -17.92 -8.00
N TYR A 392 2.14 -17.79 -8.12
CA TYR A 392 1.21 -18.92 -8.17
C TYR A 392 1.59 -19.92 -9.27
N GLY A 393 1.36 -21.22 -9.00
CA GLY A 393 1.55 -22.30 -9.98
C GLY A 393 2.98 -22.85 -10.06
N THR A 394 3.99 -22.10 -9.60
CA THR A 394 5.39 -22.55 -9.56
C THR A 394 5.58 -23.72 -8.58
N ALA A 395 6.65 -24.52 -8.78
CA ALA A 395 7.02 -25.57 -7.82
C ALA A 395 7.27 -24.99 -6.42
N ALA A 396 7.96 -23.84 -6.34
CA ALA A 396 8.18 -23.10 -5.11
C ALA A 396 6.86 -22.73 -4.42
N TRP A 397 5.84 -22.30 -5.18
CA TRP A 397 4.52 -22.00 -4.64
C TRP A 397 3.84 -23.23 -4.06
N LYS A 398 3.85 -24.36 -4.78
CA LYS A 398 3.24 -25.62 -4.30
C LYS A 398 3.86 -26.06 -2.98
N THR A 399 5.19 -25.98 -2.88
CA THR A 399 5.93 -26.31 -1.66
C THR A 399 5.62 -25.32 -0.53
N ALA A 400 5.63 -24.02 -0.80
CA ALA A 400 5.34 -22.99 0.20
C ALA A 400 3.89 -23.08 0.72
N TYR A 401 2.93 -23.23 -0.19
CA TYR A 401 1.52 -23.42 0.14
C TYR A 401 1.30 -24.71 0.94
N GLY A 402 1.86 -25.83 0.50
CA GLY A 402 1.78 -27.10 1.21
C GLY A 402 2.36 -27.05 2.62
N ARG A 403 3.49 -26.35 2.81
CA ARG A 403 4.04 -26.11 4.16
C ARG A 403 3.09 -25.29 5.03
N ARG A 404 2.40 -24.28 4.48
CA ARG A 404 1.43 -23.48 5.24
C ARG A 404 0.18 -24.28 5.62
N VAL A 405 -0.37 -25.06 4.69
CA VAL A 405 -1.48 -25.99 4.98
C VAL A 405 -1.08 -26.92 6.12
N GLY A 406 0.08 -27.56 6.00
CA GLY A 406 0.58 -28.50 6.98
C GLY A 406 0.75 -27.88 8.37
N LYS A 407 1.45 -26.73 8.45
CA LYS A 407 1.64 -26.01 9.72
C LYS A 407 0.33 -25.58 10.37
N LEU A 408 -0.69 -25.22 9.58
CA LEU A 408 -1.99 -24.88 10.13
C LEU A 408 -2.68 -26.13 10.72
N MET A 409 -2.58 -27.28 10.06
CA MET A 409 -3.07 -28.55 10.59
C MET A 409 -2.34 -28.94 11.88
N ASP A 410 -1.01 -28.86 11.91
CA ASP A 410 -0.19 -29.17 13.08
C ASP A 410 -0.57 -28.30 14.27
N LEU A 411 -0.69 -26.98 14.05
CA LEU A 411 -1.09 -26.01 15.07
C LEU A 411 -2.42 -26.37 15.74
N MET A 412 -3.40 -26.87 14.97
CA MET A 412 -4.69 -27.27 15.53
C MET A 412 -4.57 -28.55 16.36
N LEU A 413 -3.82 -29.53 15.88
CA LEU A 413 -3.63 -30.83 16.54
C LEU A 413 -2.82 -30.69 17.84
N GLU A 414 -1.69 -29.96 17.80
CA GLU A 414 -0.82 -29.70 18.95
C GLU A 414 -1.56 -29.00 20.11
N ARG A 415 -2.62 -28.23 19.79
CA ARG A 415 -3.44 -27.53 20.77
C ARG A 415 -4.64 -28.33 21.29
N GLY A 416 -4.68 -29.63 20.99
CA GLY A 416 -5.65 -30.58 21.56
C GLY A 416 -6.87 -30.85 20.68
N THR A 417 -6.87 -30.39 19.43
CA THR A 417 -7.87 -30.84 18.43
C THR A 417 -7.61 -32.30 18.11
N ARG A 418 -8.61 -33.15 18.30
CA ARG A 418 -8.50 -34.59 18.04
C ARG A 418 -8.81 -34.95 16.59
N ARG A 419 -9.75 -34.21 15.99
CA ARG A 419 -10.13 -34.37 14.58
C ARG A 419 -10.23 -33.03 13.88
N VAL A 420 -9.49 -32.91 12.78
CA VAL A 420 -9.65 -31.83 11.80
C VAL A 420 -10.30 -32.41 10.56
N TYR A 421 -11.52 -31.99 10.25
CA TYR A 421 -12.19 -32.28 8.99
C TYR A 421 -11.90 -31.13 8.02
N TRP A 422 -10.95 -31.34 7.11
CA TRP A 422 -10.64 -30.37 6.07
C TRP A 422 -11.49 -30.66 4.84
N VAL A 423 -12.44 -29.77 4.55
CA VAL A 423 -13.36 -29.88 3.43
C VAL A 423 -12.68 -29.34 2.17
N GLY A 424 -12.63 -30.16 1.12
CA GLY A 424 -12.04 -29.78 -0.16
C GLY A 424 -12.88 -28.75 -0.91
N MET A 425 -12.27 -28.08 -1.88
CA MET A 425 -12.97 -27.18 -2.80
C MET A 425 -13.83 -27.98 -3.79
N PRO A 426 -15.06 -27.52 -4.08
CA PRO A 426 -15.94 -28.21 -5.01
C PRO A 426 -15.64 -27.81 -6.47
N ILE A 427 -16.33 -28.45 -7.42
CA ILE A 427 -16.35 -28.00 -8.82
C ILE A 427 -17.05 -26.63 -8.92
N MET A 428 -16.50 -25.74 -9.76
CA MET A 428 -17.00 -24.39 -10.05
C MET A 428 -17.55 -24.30 -11.48
N ARG A 429 -18.40 -23.30 -11.74
CA ARG A 429 -18.99 -23.08 -13.07
C ARG A 429 -17.93 -22.79 -14.11
N GLU A 430 -17.04 -21.83 -13.84
CA GLU A 430 -16.03 -21.44 -14.82
C GLU A 430 -14.96 -22.53 -14.93
N LYS A 431 -14.79 -23.06 -16.15
CA LYS A 431 -13.86 -24.17 -16.43
C LYS A 431 -12.43 -23.85 -16.00
N TRP A 432 -11.99 -22.58 -16.08
CA TRP A 432 -10.64 -22.16 -15.73
C TRP A 432 -10.33 -22.25 -14.23
N ARG A 433 -11.35 -22.16 -13.34
CA ARG A 433 -11.17 -22.27 -11.89
C ARG A 433 -10.89 -23.71 -11.47
N ASN A 434 -11.50 -24.67 -12.15
CA ASN A 434 -11.46 -26.08 -11.80
C ASN A 434 -10.05 -26.69 -11.69
N PRO A 435 -9.13 -26.52 -12.66
CA PRO A 435 -7.76 -27.01 -12.51
C PRO A 435 -7.02 -26.38 -11.31
N ARG A 436 -7.35 -25.12 -10.96
CA ARG A 436 -6.76 -24.46 -9.78
C ARG A 436 -7.28 -25.04 -8.47
N MET A 437 -8.60 -25.26 -8.36
CA MET A 437 -9.21 -25.93 -7.21
C MET A 437 -8.71 -27.37 -7.05
N LYS A 438 -8.51 -28.10 -8.16
CA LYS A 438 -7.87 -29.42 -8.14
C LYS A 438 -6.43 -29.37 -7.61
N ALA A 439 -5.64 -28.36 -7.99
CA ALA A 439 -4.29 -28.19 -7.47
C ALA A 439 -4.28 -27.94 -5.96
N VAL A 440 -5.14 -27.04 -5.47
CA VAL A 440 -5.31 -26.78 -4.02
C VAL A 440 -5.73 -28.06 -3.29
N ASN A 441 -6.76 -28.76 -3.78
CA ASN A 441 -7.25 -30.00 -3.20
C ASN A 441 -6.19 -31.10 -3.14
N SER A 442 -5.37 -31.24 -4.19
CA SER A 442 -4.28 -32.21 -4.22
C SER A 442 -3.27 -31.95 -3.11
N ILE A 443 -2.84 -30.70 -2.95
CA ILE A 443 -1.89 -30.31 -1.89
C ILE A 443 -2.49 -30.51 -0.51
N VAL A 444 -3.73 -30.07 -0.29
CA VAL A 444 -4.43 -30.23 0.99
C VAL A 444 -4.59 -31.70 1.35
N ARG A 445 -5.04 -32.54 0.40
CA ARG A 445 -5.18 -33.99 0.61
C ARG A 445 -3.84 -34.62 0.95
N ALA A 446 -2.76 -34.26 0.24
CA ALA A 446 -1.42 -34.77 0.52
C ALA A 446 -0.94 -34.38 1.92
N GLN A 447 -1.22 -33.15 2.38
CA GLN A 447 -0.87 -32.72 3.75
C GLN A 447 -1.73 -33.39 4.82
N ALA A 448 -3.03 -33.59 4.56
CA ALA A 448 -3.91 -34.33 5.46
C ALA A 448 -3.46 -35.80 5.62
N GLY A 449 -3.04 -36.45 4.53
CA GLY A 449 -2.56 -37.84 4.55
C GLY A 449 -1.32 -38.06 5.44
N LYS A 450 -0.54 -37.01 5.70
CA LYS A 450 0.62 -37.06 6.61
C LYS A 450 0.24 -36.96 8.09
N ARG A 451 -1.04 -36.75 8.41
CA ARG A 451 -1.51 -36.41 9.76
C ARG A 451 -2.70 -37.28 10.13
N PRO A 452 -2.52 -38.31 10.97
CA PRO A 452 -3.61 -39.23 11.31
C PRO A 452 -4.82 -38.55 11.97
N GLY A 453 -4.62 -37.36 12.58
CA GLY A 453 -5.67 -36.53 13.17
C GLY A 453 -6.51 -35.72 12.17
N VAL A 454 -6.13 -35.71 10.88
CA VAL A 454 -6.81 -34.95 9.84
C VAL A 454 -7.59 -35.90 8.92
N ARG A 455 -8.80 -35.49 8.56
CA ARG A 455 -9.67 -36.16 7.59
C ARG A 455 -9.96 -35.19 6.45
N TYR A 456 -9.46 -35.48 5.26
CA TYR A 456 -9.83 -34.73 4.06
C TYR A 456 -11.18 -35.20 3.53
N ILE A 457 -12.14 -34.29 3.39
CA ILE A 457 -13.47 -34.58 2.85
C ILE A 457 -13.52 -34.12 1.40
N ASN A 458 -13.52 -35.07 0.47
CA ASN A 458 -13.74 -34.78 -0.94
C ASN A 458 -15.22 -34.47 -1.21
N VAL A 459 -15.50 -33.28 -1.73
CA VAL A 459 -16.85 -32.83 -2.09
C VAL A 459 -16.99 -32.53 -3.58
N TRP A 460 -15.97 -32.79 -4.39
CA TRP A 460 -15.97 -32.47 -5.83
C TRP A 460 -17.16 -33.11 -6.56
N SER A 461 -17.30 -34.43 -6.43
CA SER A 461 -18.37 -35.20 -7.07
C SER A 461 -19.75 -34.95 -6.48
N LEU A 462 -19.84 -34.33 -5.29
CA LEU A 462 -21.12 -34.01 -4.66
C LEU A 462 -21.93 -32.98 -5.47
N PHE A 463 -21.20 -32.16 -6.25
CA PHE A 463 -21.73 -31.07 -7.07
C PHE A 463 -21.45 -31.26 -8.56
N ALA A 464 -21.07 -32.47 -8.95
CA ALA A 464 -20.90 -32.87 -10.34
C ALA A 464 -21.97 -33.90 -10.74
N ASP A 465 -22.31 -33.96 -12.02
CA ASP A 465 -23.15 -35.02 -12.58
C ASP A 465 -22.37 -36.33 -12.74
N LYS A 466 -23.03 -37.38 -13.23
CA LYS A 466 -22.41 -38.69 -13.48
C LYS A 466 -21.23 -38.64 -14.47
N LYS A 467 -21.17 -37.61 -15.32
CA LYS A 467 -20.08 -37.36 -16.28
C LYS A 467 -19.01 -36.42 -15.72
N GLY A 468 -19.08 -36.06 -14.44
CA GLY A 468 -18.13 -35.16 -13.77
C GLY A 468 -18.30 -33.69 -14.13
N ARG A 469 -19.42 -33.29 -14.73
CA ARG A 469 -19.71 -31.91 -15.16
C ARG A 469 -20.41 -31.13 -14.04
N TYR A 470 -20.15 -29.82 -14.01
CA TYR A 470 -20.76 -28.89 -13.06
C TYR A 470 -22.29 -28.93 -13.10
N VAL A 471 -22.93 -28.86 -11.93
CA VAL A 471 -24.41 -28.84 -11.79
C VAL A 471 -24.87 -27.53 -11.16
N ALA A 472 -25.54 -26.69 -11.94
CA ALA A 472 -25.92 -25.32 -11.55
C ALA A 472 -26.88 -25.23 -10.35
N LYS A 473 -27.79 -26.20 -10.16
CA LYS A 473 -28.82 -26.15 -9.11
C LYS A 473 -28.29 -26.02 -7.68
N TRP A 474 -27.02 -26.37 -7.45
CA TRP A 474 -26.39 -26.31 -6.14
C TRP A 474 -25.57 -25.04 -5.92
N ARG A 475 -25.70 -24.03 -6.78
CA ARG A 475 -24.84 -22.86 -6.82
C ARG A 475 -25.63 -21.58 -7.03
N ALA A 476 -25.14 -20.50 -6.45
CA ALA A 476 -25.61 -19.16 -6.70
C ALA A 476 -25.28 -18.72 -8.14
N SER A 477 -25.80 -17.55 -8.51
CA SER A 477 -25.63 -16.93 -9.83
C SER A 477 -24.17 -16.64 -10.19
N ASP A 478 -23.25 -16.61 -9.22
CA ASP A 478 -21.82 -16.41 -9.45
C ASP A 478 -21.06 -17.70 -9.81
N GLY A 479 -21.70 -18.87 -9.70
CA GLY A 479 -21.11 -20.16 -10.04
C GLY A 479 -20.02 -20.65 -9.07
N VAL A 480 -19.84 -19.98 -7.93
CA VAL A 480 -18.85 -20.30 -6.89
C VAL A 480 -19.57 -20.63 -5.58
N HIS A 481 -20.40 -19.71 -5.07
CA HIS A 481 -21.14 -19.84 -3.82
C HIS A 481 -22.30 -20.83 -3.95
N PHE A 482 -22.71 -21.41 -2.83
CA PHE A 482 -23.81 -22.38 -2.79
C PHE A 482 -25.17 -21.68 -2.70
N THR A 483 -26.18 -22.29 -3.30
CA THR A 483 -27.57 -22.03 -2.88
C THR A 483 -27.81 -22.62 -1.49
N ARG A 484 -28.94 -22.27 -0.84
CA ARG A 484 -29.36 -22.90 0.41
C ARG A 484 -29.35 -24.43 0.34
N ALA A 485 -29.93 -24.98 -0.73
CA ALA A 485 -29.93 -26.42 -0.97
C ALA A 485 -28.51 -26.97 -1.19
N GLY A 486 -27.63 -26.18 -1.82
CA GLY A 486 -26.22 -26.52 -2.05
C GLY A 486 -25.42 -26.66 -0.75
N TRP A 487 -25.50 -25.69 0.16
CA TRP A 487 -24.75 -25.76 1.41
C TRP A 487 -25.37 -26.74 2.40
N GLN A 488 -26.69 -27.00 2.34
CA GLN A 488 -27.32 -28.08 3.10
C GLN A 488 -26.78 -29.44 2.66
N ARG A 489 -26.68 -29.65 1.33
CA ARG A 489 -26.07 -30.86 0.75
C ARG A 489 -24.62 -31.03 1.15
N LEU A 490 -23.82 -29.95 1.11
CA LEU A 490 -22.44 -29.92 1.60
C LEU A 490 -22.37 -30.39 3.07
N SER A 491 -23.18 -29.73 3.91
CA SER A 491 -23.14 -29.89 5.35
C SER A 491 -23.59 -31.27 5.78
N ALA A 492 -24.60 -31.86 5.13
CA ALA A 492 -25.00 -33.26 5.35
C ALA A 492 -23.87 -34.26 5.01
N ARG A 493 -23.03 -33.98 4.00
CA ARG A 493 -21.86 -34.81 3.70
C ARG A 493 -20.78 -34.70 4.77
N VAL A 494 -20.56 -33.50 5.32
CA VAL A 494 -19.56 -33.25 6.38
C VAL A 494 -20.05 -33.81 7.72
N TYR A 495 -21.31 -33.58 8.07
CA TYR A 495 -21.96 -34.11 9.26
C TYR A 495 -21.84 -35.63 9.34
N ARG A 496 -22.08 -36.36 8.25
CA ARG A 496 -21.90 -37.83 8.21
C ARG A 496 -20.47 -38.28 8.54
N SER A 497 -19.45 -37.48 8.25
CA SER A 497 -18.07 -37.78 8.64
C SER A 497 -17.84 -37.52 10.14
N VAL A 498 -18.44 -36.45 10.68
CA VAL A 498 -18.36 -36.14 12.12
C VAL A 498 -19.14 -37.18 12.93
N ALA A 499 -20.38 -37.46 12.54
CA ALA A 499 -21.26 -38.44 13.18
C ALA A 499 -20.59 -39.82 13.27
N ARG A 500 -19.96 -40.29 12.19
CA ARG A 500 -19.26 -41.58 12.16
C ARG A 500 -18.17 -41.69 13.22
N ASP A 501 -17.47 -40.60 13.51
CA ASP A 501 -16.33 -40.60 14.43
C ASP A 501 -16.74 -40.32 15.88
N TRP A 502 -17.90 -39.68 16.12
CA TRP A 502 -18.26 -39.09 17.41
C TRP A 502 -19.64 -39.50 17.93
N LEU A 503 -20.46 -40.19 17.15
CA LEU A 503 -21.75 -40.74 17.57
C LEU A 503 -21.69 -42.28 17.55
N PRO A 504 -22.62 -42.97 18.24
CA PRO A 504 -22.72 -44.42 18.15
C PRO A 504 -22.88 -44.87 16.70
N THR A 505 -22.20 -45.95 16.31
CA THR A 505 -22.51 -46.64 15.05
C THR A 505 -23.95 -47.17 15.15
N PRO A 506 -24.84 -46.92 14.17
CA PRO A 506 -26.14 -47.58 14.14
C PRO A 506 -25.92 -49.08 14.23
N ALA A 507 -26.63 -49.77 15.13
CA ALA A 507 -26.66 -51.22 15.12
C ALA A 507 -27.02 -51.68 13.69
N ALA A 508 -26.29 -52.64 13.14
CA ALA A 508 -26.65 -53.22 11.85
C ALA A 508 -28.08 -53.73 11.98
N SER A 509 -29.01 -53.20 11.18
CA SER A 509 -30.35 -53.78 11.09
C SER A 509 -30.19 -55.27 10.75
N PRO A 510 -30.82 -56.19 11.49
CA PRO A 510 -30.90 -57.58 11.05
C PRO A 510 -31.50 -57.58 9.64
N ARG A 511 -30.83 -58.30 8.74
CA ARG A 511 -31.12 -58.33 7.30
C ARG A 511 -32.50 -58.88 6.99
#